data_AF-A0A522DJY5-F1
#
_entry.id   AF-A0A522DJY5-F1
#
_cell.length_a   1.000
_cell.length_b   1.000
_cell.length_c   1.000
_cell.angle_alpha   90.00
_cell.angle_beta   90.00
_cell.angle_gamma   90.00
#
_symmetry.space_group_name_H-M   'P 1'
#
loop_
_entity.id
_entity.type
_entity.pdbx_description
1 polymer ?
#
loop_
_entity_poly.entity_id
_entity_poly.type
_entity_poly.pdbx_seq_one_letter_code
_entity_poly.pdbx_strand_id
1 'polypeptide(L)'
;MSLARKLVASDVGALVTYNGANYRVKAWLREWQRPPVVDAIEALIWEETQQLAGKRMQFCSRHAATHVALVGICGAIAPAVEVKVTGRVNWPEEHIEGARALANQLGARGEIVF
;
A
#
# COMPACT_ATOMS: atom_id res chain seq x y z
N MET A 1 -26.87 -3.42 -14.57
CA MET A 1 -25.46 -3.62 -14.16
C MET A 1 -24.97 -2.34 -13.53
N SER A 2 -24.75 -2.32 -12.21
CA SER A 2 -24.26 -1.14 -11.49
C SER A 2 -22.76 -0.96 -11.76
N LEU A 3 -22.37 0.20 -12.29
CA LEU A 3 -20.97 0.61 -12.41
C LEU A 3 -20.45 0.87 -10.99
N ALA A 4 -19.96 -0.18 -10.31
CA ALA A 4 -19.27 -0.04 -9.05
C ALA A 4 -18.08 0.91 -9.27
N ARG A 5 -18.17 2.12 -8.72
CA ARG A 5 -17.12 3.13 -8.78
C ARG A 5 -15.87 2.51 -8.18
N LYS A 6 -14.88 2.19 -9.01
CA LYS A 6 -13.62 1.58 -8.56
C LYS A 6 -13.00 2.52 -7.53
N LEU A 7 -12.84 2.04 -6.30
CA LEU A 7 -12.21 2.80 -5.24
C LEU A 7 -10.78 3.15 -5.68
N VAL A 8 -10.43 4.43 -5.60
CA VAL A 8 -9.07 4.90 -5.80
C VAL A 8 -8.51 5.23 -4.43
N ALA A 9 -7.42 4.58 -4.03
CA ALA A 9 -6.81 4.79 -2.72
C ALA A 9 -6.39 6.25 -2.51
N SER A 10 -6.28 6.68 -1.25
CA SER A 10 -5.77 8.01 -0.90
C SER A 10 -4.35 8.22 -1.44
N ASP A 11 -4.04 9.46 -1.84
CA ASP A 11 -2.75 9.79 -2.47
C ASP A 11 -1.60 9.85 -1.44
N VAL A 12 -0.37 9.74 -1.92
CA VAL A 12 0.81 9.98 -1.08
C VAL A 12 0.76 11.40 -0.49
N GLY A 13 1.10 11.51 0.80
CA GLY A 13 1.01 12.75 1.54
C GLY A 13 -0.37 13.06 2.11
N ALA A 14 -1.41 12.26 1.80
CA ALA A 14 -2.68 12.35 2.50
C ALA A 14 -2.50 12.01 3.98
N LEU A 15 -3.09 12.83 4.86
CA LEU A 15 -3.23 12.53 6.28
C LEU A 15 -4.53 11.75 6.46
N VAL A 16 -4.46 10.65 7.20
CA VAL A 16 -5.58 9.74 7.41
C VAL A 16 -5.68 9.32 8.88
N THR A 17 -6.89 9.00 9.31
CA THR A 17 -7.14 8.29 10.57
C THR A 17 -7.47 6.82 10.27
N TYR A 18 -6.86 5.91 11.03
CA TYR A 18 -7.10 4.48 10.99
C TYR A 18 -6.93 3.89 12.40
N ASN A 19 -7.87 3.07 12.86
CA ASN A 19 -7.89 2.50 14.22
C ASN A 19 -7.62 3.52 15.34
N GLY A 20 -8.22 4.72 15.22
CA GLY A 20 -8.08 5.80 16.20
C GLY A 20 -6.74 6.55 16.18
N ALA A 21 -5.79 6.14 15.36
CA ALA A 21 -4.48 6.78 15.21
C ALA A 21 -4.37 7.56 13.88
N ASN A 22 -3.49 8.56 13.86
CA ASN A 22 -3.27 9.42 12.71
C ASN A 22 -1.98 9.01 11.98
N TYR A 23 -2.06 8.96 10.66
CA TYR A 23 -0.98 8.54 9.79
C TYR A 23 -0.91 9.39 8.53
N ARG A 24 0.20 9.25 7.81
CA ARG A 24 0.37 9.73 6.44
C ARG A 24 0.49 8.55 5.48
N VAL A 25 -0.19 8.63 4.34
CA VAL A 25 0.00 7.68 3.24
C VAL A 25 1.39 7.85 2.63
N LYS A 26 2.17 6.76 2.56
CA LYS A 26 3.51 6.71 1.96
C LYS A 26 3.54 5.99 0.62
N ALA A 27 2.75 4.93 0.47
CA ALA A 27 2.73 4.10 -0.74
C ALA A 27 1.44 3.29 -0.83
N TRP A 28 1.26 2.60 -1.95
CA TRP A 28 0.09 1.78 -2.23
C TRP A 28 0.45 0.31 -2.33
N LEU A 29 -0.45 -0.52 -1.81
CA LEU A 29 -0.24 -1.95 -1.71
C LEU A 29 -1.47 -2.69 -2.24
N ARG A 30 -1.22 -3.89 -2.76
CA ARG A 30 -2.24 -4.89 -3.04
C ARG A 30 -1.82 -6.21 -2.41
N GLU A 31 -2.77 -7.10 -2.27
CA GLU A 31 -2.46 -8.48 -1.91
C GLU A 31 -1.64 -9.11 -3.05
N TRP A 32 -0.49 -9.68 -2.70
CA TRP A 32 0.33 -10.41 -3.67
C TRP A 32 -0.39 -11.70 -4.04
N GLN A 33 -0.68 -11.88 -5.32
CA GLN A 33 -1.18 -13.15 -5.82
C GLN A 33 0.03 -14.02 -6.15
N ARG A 34 0.17 -15.14 -5.42
CA ARG A 34 1.18 -16.14 -5.72
C ARG A 34 0.97 -16.61 -7.16
N PRO A 35 1.95 -16.46 -8.06
CA PRO A 35 1.85 -17.08 -9.37
C PRO A 35 1.73 -18.59 -9.19
N PRO A 36 1.00 -19.32 -10.07
CA PRO A 36 0.98 -20.77 -10.02
C PRO A 36 2.41 -21.27 -10.20
N VAL A 37 2.96 -21.88 -9.15
CA VAL A 37 4.37 -22.24 -9.07
C VAL A 37 4.60 -23.58 -9.78
N VAL A 38 5.63 -23.65 -10.61
CA VAL A 38 6.10 -24.88 -11.29
C VAL A 38 7.21 -25.60 -10.51
N ASP A 39 7.80 -25.00 -9.48
CA ASP A 39 9.00 -25.53 -8.81
C ASP A 39 9.07 -25.34 -7.28
N ALA A 40 9.65 -26.32 -6.58
CA ALA A 40 9.58 -26.46 -5.12
C ALA A 40 10.39 -25.42 -4.32
N ILE A 41 11.39 -24.78 -4.94
CA ILE A 41 12.27 -23.80 -4.27
C ILE A 41 11.53 -22.49 -3.96
N GLU A 42 10.60 -22.06 -4.81
CA GLU A 42 9.74 -20.89 -4.55
C GLU A 42 8.74 -21.15 -3.40
N ALA A 43 8.48 -22.41 -3.06
CA ALA A 43 7.65 -22.80 -1.93
C ALA A 43 8.39 -22.75 -0.58
N LEU A 44 9.72 -22.64 -0.56
CA LEU A 44 10.50 -22.51 0.70
C LEU A 44 10.67 -21.04 1.10
N ILE A 45 10.90 -20.15 0.11
CA ILE A 45 10.81 -18.69 0.29
C ILE A 45 9.41 -18.26 0.77
N TRP A 46 8.40 -19.11 0.54
CA TRP A 46 7.02 -18.92 1.00
C TRP A 46 6.85 -18.95 2.53
N GLU A 47 7.69 -19.67 3.27
CA GLU A 47 7.48 -19.84 4.72
C GLU A 47 8.17 -18.75 5.54
N GLU A 48 9.20 -18.10 5.00
CA GLU A 48 10.06 -17.20 5.77
C GLU A 48 9.73 -15.69 5.65
N THR A 49 8.77 -15.29 4.82
CA THR A 49 8.45 -13.86 4.60
C THR A 49 7.36 -13.36 5.56
N GLN A 50 7.51 -12.16 6.15
CA GLN A 50 6.52 -11.58 7.06
C GLN A 50 5.12 -11.55 6.43
N GLN A 51 4.15 -12.08 7.18
CA GLN A 51 2.74 -12.05 6.81
C GLN A 51 2.04 -10.99 7.64
N LEU A 52 1.43 -10.00 6.99
CA LEU A 52 0.54 -9.08 7.66
C LEU A 52 -0.85 -9.74 7.75
N ALA A 53 -1.25 -10.18 8.94
CA ALA A 53 -2.52 -10.87 9.16
C ALA A 53 -2.75 -12.04 8.18
N GLY A 54 -1.71 -12.83 7.91
CA GLY A 54 -1.76 -13.97 6.98
C GLY A 54 -1.65 -13.59 5.49
N LYS A 55 -1.48 -12.30 5.17
CA LYS A 55 -1.41 -11.82 3.78
C LYS A 55 -0.02 -11.29 3.44
N ARG A 56 0.41 -11.57 2.21
CA ARG A 56 1.58 -10.96 1.59
C ARG A 56 1.15 -9.72 0.83
N MET A 57 1.85 -8.61 1.06
CA MET A 57 1.55 -7.34 0.42
C MET A 57 2.60 -7.04 -0.64
N GLN A 58 2.17 -6.51 -1.78
CA GLN A 58 3.03 -6.10 -2.87
C GLN A 58 2.81 -4.61 -3.15
N PHE A 59 3.89 -3.87 -3.38
CA PHE A 59 3.78 -2.51 -3.91
C PHE A 59 3.09 -2.52 -5.27
N CYS A 60 2.23 -1.52 -5.51
CA CYS A 60 1.51 -1.40 -6.77
C CYS A 60 1.19 0.07 -7.09
N SER A 61 0.57 0.29 -8.26
CA SER A 61 0.04 1.61 -8.61
C SER A 61 -1.19 1.96 -7.77
N ARG A 62 -1.42 3.26 -7.56
CA ARG A 62 -2.58 3.79 -6.82
C ARG A 62 -3.93 3.22 -7.28
N HIS A 63 -4.09 3.01 -8.58
CA HIS A 63 -5.34 2.50 -9.17
C HIS A 63 -5.56 1.00 -8.98
N ALA A 64 -4.51 0.24 -8.65
CA ALA A 64 -4.57 -1.19 -8.35
C ALA A 64 -4.60 -1.46 -6.83
N ALA A 65 -4.46 -0.41 -6.03
CA ALA A 65 -4.32 -0.49 -4.58
C ALA A 65 -5.59 -0.99 -3.91
N THR A 66 -5.45 -1.99 -3.04
CA THR A 66 -6.49 -2.37 -2.07
C THR A 66 -6.14 -1.90 -0.66
N HIS A 67 -4.87 -1.57 -0.43
CA HIS A 67 -4.33 -1.12 0.86
C HIS A 67 -3.40 0.09 0.67
N VAL A 68 -3.16 0.81 1.76
CA VAL A 68 -2.19 1.91 1.83
C VAL A 68 -1.14 1.58 2.89
N ALA A 69 0.12 1.88 2.57
CA ALA A 69 1.20 1.88 3.53
C ALA A 69 1.19 3.23 4.27
N LEU A 70 1.10 3.17 5.59
CA LEU A 70 0.93 4.30 6.48
C LEU A 70 2.19 4.52 7.32
N VAL A 71 2.58 5.79 7.45
CA VAL A 71 3.69 6.22 8.29
C VAL A 71 3.18 7.11 9.41
N GLY A 72 3.59 6.80 10.63
CA GLY A 72 3.20 7.44 11.88
C GLY A 72 3.94 6.73 13.02
N ILE A 73 3.36 6.67 14.21
CA ILE A 73 3.91 5.89 15.32
C ILE A 73 3.77 4.40 14.96
N CYS A 74 4.89 3.67 14.93
CA CYS A 74 5.04 2.25 14.55
C CYS A 74 4.68 1.87 13.10
N GLY A 75 4.20 2.80 12.27
CA GLY A 75 3.72 2.50 10.92
C GLY A 75 2.47 1.61 10.92
N ALA A 76 1.82 1.48 9.76
CA ALA A 76 0.70 0.56 9.59
C ALA A 76 0.49 0.22 8.11
N ILE A 77 -0.26 -0.85 7.86
CA ILE A 77 -0.86 -1.13 6.56
C ILE A 77 -2.36 -1.25 6.79
N ALA A 78 -3.14 -0.47 6.04
CA ALA A 78 -4.58 -0.37 6.22
C ALA A 78 -5.32 -0.64 4.92
N PRO A 79 -6.49 -1.30 4.95
CA PRO A 79 -7.39 -1.36 3.80
C PRO A 79 -7.75 0.05 3.33
N ALA A 80 -7.67 0.29 2.02
CA ALA A 80 -7.92 1.62 1.47
C ALA A 80 -9.37 2.10 1.70
N VAL A 81 -10.29 1.17 1.94
CA VAL A 81 -11.70 1.43 2.29
C VAL A 81 -11.91 1.88 3.75
N GLU A 82 -10.97 1.58 4.64
CA GLU A 82 -11.11 1.83 6.09
C GLU A 82 -10.43 3.12 6.56
N VAL A 83 -9.61 3.75 5.72
CA VAL A 83 -8.92 4.98 6.06
C VAL A 83 -9.83 6.20 5.85
N LYS A 84 -9.89 7.09 6.86
CA LYS A 84 -10.59 8.37 6.73
C LYS A 84 -9.58 9.48 6.45
N VAL A 85 -9.67 10.14 5.29
CA VAL A 85 -8.82 11.29 4.99
C VAL A 85 -9.18 12.46 5.89
N THR A 86 -8.18 13.01 6.58
CA THR A 86 -8.31 14.16 7.49
C THR A 86 -7.58 15.40 6.98
N GLY A 87 -6.73 15.26 5.96
CA GLY A 87 -6.06 16.39 5.32
C GLY A 87 -4.92 15.94 4.41
N ARG A 88 -3.98 16.86 4.20
CA ARG A 88 -2.73 16.62 3.46
C ARG A 88 -1.59 17.21 4.26
N VAL A 89 -0.42 16.58 4.18
CA VAL A 89 0.80 17.11 4.79
C VAL A 89 1.12 18.48 4.19
N ASN A 90 1.53 19.44 5.02
CA ASN A 90 1.93 20.78 4.59
C ASN A 90 3.38 20.80 4.10
N TRP A 91 3.66 20.02 3.07
CA TRP A 91 4.96 19.99 2.41
C TRP A 91 4.93 20.81 1.12
N PRO A 92 6.09 21.32 0.66
CA PRO A 92 6.24 21.80 -0.71
C PRO A 92 5.75 20.74 -1.71
N GLU A 93 5.06 21.17 -2.77
CA GLU A 93 4.46 20.25 -3.74
C GLU A 93 5.52 19.33 -4.37
N GLU A 94 6.70 19.85 -4.66
CA GLU A 94 7.86 19.09 -5.17
C GLU A 94 8.26 17.90 -4.28
N HIS A 95 8.12 18.02 -2.95
CA HIS A 95 8.38 16.91 -2.03
C HIS A 95 7.27 15.85 -2.10
N ILE A 96 6.02 16.28 -2.33
CA ILE A 96 4.89 15.36 -2.47
C ILE A 96 4.99 14.63 -3.81
N GLU A 97 5.38 15.33 -4.87
CA GLU A 97 5.65 14.75 -6.18
C GLU A 97 6.83 13.77 -6.14
N GLY A 98 7.93 14.12 -5.48
CA GLY A 98 9.06 13.22 -5.29
C GLY A 98 8.68 11.95 -4.51
N ALA A 99 7.90 12.09 -3.44
CA ALA A 99 7.39 10.94 -2.69
C ALA A 99 6.42 10.08 -3.53
N ARG A 100 5.57 10.71 -4.35
CA ARG A 100 4.67 10.02 -5.29
C ARG A 100 5.47 9.27 -6.36
N ALA A 101 6.53 9.88 -6.89
CA ALA A 101 7.41 9.25 -7.86
C ALA A 101 8.10 8.01 -7.26
N LEU A 102 8.60 8.10 -6.03
CA LEU A 102 9.18 6.95 -5.34
C LEU A 102 8.14 5.83 -5.11
N ALA A 103 6.92 6.17 -4.67
CA ALA A 103 5.85 5.20 -4.50
C ALA A 103 5.47 4.51 -5.82
N ASN A 104 5.46 5.26 -6.93
CA ASN A 104 5.25 4.70 -8.26
C ASN A 104 6.40 3.79 -8.70
N GLN A 105 7.66 4.14 -8.41
CA GLN A 105 8.81 3.28 -8.69
C GLN A 105 8.73 1.96 -7.92
N LEU A 106 8.37 1.98 -6.64
CA LEU A 106 8.12 0.78 -5.85
C LEU A 106 6.99 -0.06 -6.46
N GLY A 107 5.89 0.61 -6.84
CA GLY A 107 4.77 -0.06 -7.50
C GLY A 107 5.11 -0.67 -8.86
N ALA A 108 6.02 -0.05 -9.61
CA ALA A 108 6.48 -0.55 -10.90
C ALA A 108 7.40 -1.78 -10.75
N ARG A 109 8.21 -1.83 -9.70
CA ARG A 109 9.04 -3.00 -9.38
C ARG A 109 8.23 -4.16 -8.81
N GLY A 110 7.07 -3.87 -8.21
CA GLY A 110 6.22 -4.90 -7.62
C GLY A 110 6.91 -5.66 -6.49
N GLU A 111 7.76 -4.98 -5.72
CA GLU A 111 8.46 -5.60 -4.59
C GLU A 111 7.44 -6.05 -3.52
N ILE A 112 7.72 -7.20 -2.90
CA ILE A 112 6.94 -7.72 -1.77
C ILE A 112 7.39 -6.98 -0.50
N VAL A 113 6.44 -6.64 0.37
CA VAL A 113 6.74 -6.07 1.68
C VAL A 113 7.31 -7.16 2.59
N PHE A 114 8.51 -6.92 3.13
CA PHE A 114 9.22 -7.81 4.06
C PHE A 114 9.06 -7.39 5.51
#